data_AF-A0A2U2XE37-F1
#
_entry.id   AF-A0A2U2XE37-F1
#
_cell.length_a   1.000
_cell.length_b   1.000
_cell.length_c   1.000
_cell.angle_alpha   90.00
_cell.angle_beta   90.00
_cell.angle_gamma   90.00
#
_symmetry.space_group_name_H-M   'P 1'
#
loop_
_entity.id
_entity.type
_entity.pdbx_description
1 polymer ?
#
loop_
_entity_poly.entity_id
_entity_poly.type
_entity_poly.pdbx_seq_one_letter_code
_entity_poly.pdbx_strand_id
1 'polypeptide(L)'
;MLTITAVFLIISGIFAAIAKVSKNTKPSEFIAVYILGISTLILTKDFLNDEKGVNQSLTFLLIAILSINFALGEFLKKKKHLGLLIIPVLTSAGFFLYPELAQHSYMGQQIDDILVLSGLALLSALAPLLIHVINLILAKMLAKMSPIKWDEKDANLLHSALLFTFIGVIASLGGFLLGKVGILIAATLFLSSSFLARNKTTIPSSLLISASGAMFLISAAFIVLEQAGFASLDLTNGEVIQGVFLAGFIVTIYELLTRLASENTGKWKFLLTAKAILVPLLIILLLGFAYTQLERLGGILTLSSLLISLGLLSVLYATFTSKLNIIGLKLFSLGFILLIAPNFHPVKQSSGIDLASLGIEQSEDSNSGNSNAQSYHDKLDEPNGKDIANATGNWKIDDEKSKIFFELGPPSGRTSGEFKQVIGDFKITENLSNTSINVVLPVKNISTYNSMRDESLMDEEYFHEEKYPELKFESKNFTKSGDAYLVEGDFTLLGISKPVEVTLKLVGTGEQDGKEIMVLWGKSSLNRTDYGMPSSAKIGDVVDFHFEIQLTK
;
A
#
# COMPACT_ATOMS: atom_id res chain seq x y z
N MET A 1 -21.26 -8.72 -1.29
CA MET A 1 -20.92 -8.75 0.15
C MET A 1 -20.17 -7.50 0.57
N LEU A 2 -19.17 -7.05 -0.20
CA LEU A 2 -18.47 -5.77 0.02
C LEU A 2 -19.43 -4.58 0.19
N THR A 3 -20.46 -4.51 -0.66
CA THR A 3 -21.56 -3.54 -0.59
C THR A 3 -22.39 -3.64 0.70
N ILE A 4 -22.60 -4.85 1.23
CA ILE A 4 -23.33 -5.05 2.50
C ILE A 4 -22.47 -4.56 3.67
N THR A 5 -21.17 -4.90 3.68
CA THR A 5 -20.21 -4.41 4.68
C THR A 5 -20.09 -2.88 4.64
N ALA A 6 -20.00 -2.31 3.44
CA ALA A 6 -19.99 -0.87 3.19
C ALA A 6 -21.23 -0.18 3.79
N VAL A 7 -22.43 -0.67 3.45
CA VAL A 7 -23.69 -0.13 3.97
C VAL A 7 -23.76 -0.25 5.49
N PHE A 8 -23.32 -1.38 6.05
CA PHE A 8 -23.33 -1.61 7.49
C PHE A 8 -22.38 -0.67 8.25
N LEU A 9 -21.18 -0.43 7.71
CA LEU A 9 -20.23 0.56 8.21
C LEU A 9 -20.80 1.97 8.17
N ILE A 10 -21.39 2.36 7.04
CA ILE A 10 -21.98 3.69 6.86
C ILE A 10 -23.10 3.89 7.90
N ILE A 11 -24.05 2.96 8.00
CA ILE A 11 -25.17 3.04 8.96
C ILE A 11 -24.64 3.14 10.39
N SER A 12 -23.65 2.30 10.75
CA SER A 12 -23.03 2.33 12.08
C SER A 12 -22.31 3.65 12.35
N GLY A 13 -21.69 4.26 11.33
CA GLY A 13 -21.10 5.59 11.41
C GLY A 13 -22.13 6.68 11.71
N ILE A 14 -23.31 6.61 11.06
CA ILE A 14 -24.44 7.51 11.34
C ILE A 14 -24.89 7.39 12.79
N PHE A 15 -25.13 6.16 13.26
CA PHE A 15 -25.53 5.93 14.64
C PHE A 15 -24.48 6.43 15.65
N ALA A 16 -23.19 6.19 15.39
CA ALA A 16 -22.11 6.67 16.24
C ALA A 16 -22.07 8.21 16.30
N ALA A 17 -22.25 8.89 15.16
CA ALA A 17 -22.27 10.35 15.10
C ALA A 17 -23.51 10.94 15.80
N ILE A 18 -24.70 10.35 15.63
CA ILE A 18 -25.91 10.76 16.35
C ILE A 18 -25.74 10.55 17.86
N ALA A 19 -25.17 9.41 18.27
CA ALA A 19 -24.89 9.13 19.67
C ALA A 19 -23.92 10.17 20.29
N LYS A 20 -22.88 10.57 19.54
CA LYS A 20 -21.95 11.64 19.94
C LYS A 20 -22.70 12.93 20.25
N VAL A 21 -23.58 13.37 19.36
CA VAL A 21 -24.36 14.60 19.54
C VAL A 21 -25.39 14.49 20.68
N SER A 22 -25.93 13.30 20.92
CA SER A 22 -26.89 13.05 22.01
C SER A 22 -26.26 12.86 23.39
N LYS A 23 -24.92 12.93 23.51
CA LYS A 23 -24.13 12.74 24.75
C LYS A 23 -24.28 11.34 25.39
N ASN A 24 -24.84 10.36 24.69
CA ASN A 24 -25.01 8.98 25.17
C ASN A 24 -23.99 8.03 24.52
N THR A 25 -22.69 8.30 24.72
CA THR A 25 -21.66 7.89 23.75
C THR A 25 -20.88 6.61 24.11
N LYS A 26 -20.65 6.34 25.40
CA LYS A 26 -19.64 5.34 25.80
C LYS A 26 -19.90 3.92 25.28
N PRO A 27 -21.12 3.35 25.29
CA PRO A 27 -21.37 2.00 24.77
C PRO A 27 -21.38 1.95 23.24
N SER A 28 -21.97 2.96 22.60
CA SER A 28 -22.11 3.02 21.14
C SER A 28 -20.78 3.19 20.43
N GLU A 29 -19.82 3.90 21.05
CA GLU A 29 -18.46 4.05 20.52
C GLU A 29 -17.72 2.72 20.39
N PHE A 30 -17.82 1.82 21.38
CA PHE A 30 -17.15 0.52 21.33
C PHE A 30 -17.82 -0.45 20.36
N ILE A 31 -19.16 -0.45 20.29
CA ILE A 31 -19.89 -1.22 19.28
C ILE A 31 -19.47 -0.78 17.88
N ALA A 32 -19.39 0.53 17.65
CA ALA A 32 -18.97 1.10 16.39
C ALA A 32 -17.53 0.69 15.99
N VAL A 33 -16.59 0.68 16.94
CA VAL A 33 -15.20 0.26 16.67
C VAL A 33 -15.10 -1.25 16.48
N TYR A 34 -15.89 -2.05 17.20
CA TYR A 34 -16.01 -3.48 16.96
C TYR A 34 -16.50 -3.79 15.55
N ILE A 35 -17.54 -3.08 15.10
CA ILE A 35 -18.04 -3.17 13.73
C ILE A 35 -16.96 -2.79 12.72
N LEU A 36 -16.24 -1.68 12.95
CA LEU A 36 -15.11 -1.27 12.12
C LEU A 36 -14.05 -2.39 12.01
N GLY A 37 -13.71 -3.01 13.13
CA GLY A 37 -12.75 -4.11 13.18
C GLY A 37 -13.21 -5.33 12.38
N ILE A 38 -14.46 -5.79 12.58
CA ILE A 38 -15.04 -6.89 11.81
C ILE A 38 -15.06 -6.56 10.32
N SER A 39 -15.51 -5.37 9.94
CA SER A 39 -15.58 -5.00 8.53
C SER A 39 -14.21 -4.98 7.88
N THR A 40 -13.18 -4.56 8.61
CA THR A 40 -11.80 -4.62 8.11
C THR A 40 -11.31 -6.07 7.96
N LEU A 41 -11.70 -6.97 8.86
CA LEU A 41 -11.43 -8.41 8.72
C LEU A 41 -12.27 -9.06 7.60
N ILE A 42 -13.45 -8.53 7.29
CA ILE A 42 -14.24 -8.98 6.13
C ILE A 42 -13.61 -8.49 4.83
N LEU A 43 -12.87 -7.39 4.83
CA LEU A 43 -12.20 -6.91 3.61
C LEU A 43 -11.13 -7.83 3.08
N THR A 44 -10.54 -8.65 3.94
CA THR A 44 -9.55 -9.64 3.53
C THR A 44 -10.19 -10.87 2.87
N LYS A 45 -11.50 -10.83 2.56
CA LYS A 45 -12.32 -11.96 2.07
C LYS A 45 -11.97 -12.49 0.68
N ASP A 46 -11.37 -11.75 -0.23
CA ASP A 46 -10.97 -12.36 -1.52
C ASP A 46 -9.96 -13.51 -1.33
N PHE A 47 -9.34 -13.61 -0.14
CA PHE A 47 -8.51 -14.73 0.32
C PHE A 47 -9.28 -15.84 1.11
N LEU A 48 -10.59 -15.69 1.33
CA LEU A 48 -11.49 -16.71 1.91
C LEU A 48 -12.13 -17.60 0.84
N ASN A 49 -12.01 -17.28 -0.45
CA ASN A 49 -12.62 -18.06 -1.54
C ASN A 49 -11.72 -19.20 -2.06
N ASP A 50 -10.53 -19.40 -1.50
CA ASP A 50 -9.73 -20.59 -1.81
C ASP A 50 -10.41 -21.81 -1.16
N GLU A 51 -11.08 -22.62 -1.98
CA GLU A 51 -12.02 -23.68 -1.57
C GLU A 51 -11.39 -24.79 -0.69
N LYS A 52 -10.08 -24.72 -0.37
CA LYS A 52 -9.37 -25.71 0.47
C LYS A 52 -8.31 -25.18 1.46
N GLY A 53 -8.18 -23.86 1.70
CA GLY A 53 -6.98 -23.30 2.39
C GLY A 53 -7.11 -22.85 3.86
N VAL A 54 -6.03 -23.05 4.65
CA VAL A 54 -5.81 -22.58 6.04
C VAL A 54 -5.88 -21.04 6.22
N ASN A 55 -5.93 -20.27 5.12
CA ASN A 55 -6.14 -18.81 5.13
C ASN A 55 -7.48 -18.38 5.74
N GLN A 56 -8.51 -19.24 5.67
CA GLN A 56 -9.76 -19.00 6.38
C GLN A 56 -9.58 -19.06 7.90
N SER A 57 -8.73 -19.97 8.38
CA SER A 57 -8.51 -20.23 9.80
C SER A 57 -7.95 -19.00 10.52
N LEU A 58 -7.01 -18.27 9.91
CA LEU A 58 -6.46 -17.04 10.52
C LEU A 58 -7.53 -15.96 10.71
N THR A 59 -8.30 -15.68 9.66
CA THR A 59 -9.36 -14.66 9.69
C THR A 59 -10.44 -15.03 10.70
N PHE A 60 -10.89 -16.28 10.72
CA PHE A 60 -11.87 -16.75 11.71
C PHE A 60 -11.32 -16.72 13.13
N LEU A 61 -10.06 -17.08 13.34
CA LEU A 61 -9.39 -16.99 14.64
C LEU A 61 -9.35 -15.54 15.13
N LEU A 62 -8.96 -14.59 14.27
CA LEU A 62 -8.94 -13.16 14.59
C LEU A 62 -10.34 -12.62 14.93
N ILE A 63 -11.35 -12.98 14.14
CA ILE A 63 -12.76 -12.63 14.43
C ILE A 63 -13.21 -13.23 15.76
N ALA A 64 -12.86 -14.49 16.04
CA ALA A 64 -13.23 -15.17 17.28
C ALA A 64 -12.57 -14.51 18.51
N ILE A 65 -11.27 -14.24 18.46
CA ILE A 65 -10.54 -13.54 19.53
C ILE A 65 -11.15 -12.15 19.77
N LEU A 66 -11.42 -11.40 18.70
CA LEU A 66 -12.04 -10.08 18.80
C LEU A 66 -13.44 -10.14 19.43
N SER A 67 -14.27 -11.10 19.00
CA SER A 67 -15.65 -11.28 19.47
C SER A 67 -15.72 -11.71 20.93
N ILE A 68 -14.91 -12.70 21.33
CA ILE A 68 -14.84 -13.21 22.71
C ILE A 68 -14.42 -12.09 23.66
N ASN A 69 -13.35 -11.37 23.32
CA ASN A 69 -12.86 -10.29 24.17
C ASN A 69 -13.79 -9.07 24.18
N PHE A 70 -14.50 -8.78 23.08
CA PHE A 70 -15.57 -7.78 23.11
C PHE A 70 -16.67 -8.17 24.09
N ALA A 71 -17.19 -9.40 23.99
CA ALA A 71 -18.25 -9.90 24.87
C ALA A 71 -17.82 -9.90 26.35
N LEU A 72 -16.61 -10.38 26.64
CA LEU A 72 -16.03 -10.35 27.99
C LEU A 72 -15.81 -8.92 28.48
N GLY A 73 -15.38 -8.00 27.61
CA GLY A 73 -15.17 -6.59 27.91
C GLY A 73 -16.46 -5.85 28.27
N GLU A 74 -17.59 -6.20 27.65
CA GLU A 74 -18.92 -5.70 28.04
C GLU A 74 -19.43 -6.36 29.32
N PHE A 75 -19.31 -7.68 29.46
CA PHE A 75 -19.76 -8.40 30.66
C PHE A 75 -18.99 -8.00 31.92
N LEU A 76 -17.67 -7.81 31.80
CA LEU A 76 -16.77 -7.47 32.91
C LEU A 76 -16.54 -5.96 33.07
N LYS A 77 -17.34 -5.13 32.39
CA LYS A 77 -17.18 -3.66 32.37
C LYS A 77 -17.19 -3.01 33.76
N LYS A 78 -17.95 -3.57 34.71
CA LYS A 78 -18.08 -3.06 36.09
C LYS A 78 -16.94 -3.50 37.00
N LYS A 79 -16.17 -4.54 36.64
CA LYS A 79 -15.08 -5.07 37.45
C LYS A 79 -13.80 -4.27 37.17
N LYS A 80 -13.16 -3.73 38.22
CA LYS A 80 -11.94 -2.90 38.13
C LYS A 80 -10.63 -3.66 38.31
N HIS A 81 -10.67 -4.99 38.41
CA HIS A 81 -9.47 -5.80 38.67
C HIS A 81 -8.51 -5.78 37.48
N LEU A 82 -7.28 -5.29 37.68
CA LEU A 82 -6.24 -5.22 36.67
C LEU A 82 -5.84 -6.60 36.12
N GLY A 83 -5.92 -7.65 36.95
CA GLY A 83 -5.61 -9.04 36.55
C GLY A 83 -6.46 -9.57 35.40
N LEU A 84 -7.61 -8.95 35.11
CA LEU A 84 -8.43 -9.31 33.94
C LEU A 84 -7.73 -9.00 32.60
N LEU A 85 -6.68 -8.18 32.59
CA LEU A 85 -5.89 -7.88 31.38
C LEU A 85 -5.02 -9.05 30.93
N ILE A 86 -4.96 -10.15 31.68
CA ILE A 86 -4.33 -11.38 31.20
C ILE A 86 -5.23 -12.15 30.22
N ILE A 87 -6.55 -11.90 30.22
CA ILE A 87 -7.50 -12.63 29.38
C ILE A 87 -7.16 -12.45 27.88
N PRO A 88 -6.95 -11.22 27.35
CA PRO A 88 -6.61 -11.05 25.95
C PRO A 88 -5.27 -11.71 25.58
N VAL A 89 -4.33 -11.75 26.53
CA VAL A 89 -3.04 -12.43 26.36
C VAL A 89 -3.23 -13.94 26.23
N LEU A 90 -4.07 -14.54 27.09
CA LEU A 90 -4.41 -15.96 27.04
C LEU A 90 -5.16 -16.33 25.75
N THR A 91 -6.12 -15.51 25.33
CA THR A 91 -6.81 -15.75 24.04
C THR A 91 -5.85 -15.62 22.85
N SER A 92 -4.85 -14.74 22.95
CA SER A 92 -3.82 -14.57 21.91
C SER A 92 -2.75 -15.65 21.94
N ALA A 93 -2.53 -16.32 23.09
CA ALA A 93 -1.70 -17.52 23.13
C ALA A 93 -2.31 -18.68 22.34
N GLY A 94 -3.60 -18.60 21.97
CA GLY A 94 -4.27 -19.56 21.11
C GLY A 94 -3.59 -19.75 19.74
N PHE A 95 -2.82 -18.77 19.26
CA PHE A 95 -2.02 -18.90 18.03
C PHE A 95 -1.01 -20.07 18.10
N PHE A 96 -0.45 -20.38 19.28
CA PHE A 96 0.44 -21.53 19.45
C PHE A 96 -0.26 -22.88 19.23
N LEU A 97 -1.59 -22.92 19.34
CA LEU A 97 -2.37 -24.15 19.16
C LEU A 97 -2.63 -24.48 17.68
N TYR A 98 -2.29 -23.55 16.78
CA TYR A 98 -2.51 -23.69 15.34
C TYR A 98 -1.19 -23.53 14.55
N PRO A 99 -0.24 -24.46 14.69
CA PRO A 99 1.06 -24.39 13.99
C PRO A 99 0.93 -24.43 12.46
N GLU A 100 -0.17 -24.97 11.94
CA GLU A 100 -0.50 -25.01 10.51
C GLU A 100 -0.60 -23.61 9.87
N LEU A 101 -0.83 -22.55 10.68
CA LEU A 101 -0.86 -21.17 10.21
C LEU A 101 0.49 -20.71 9.61
N ALA A 102 1.61 -21.28 10.04
CA ALA A 102 2.94 -20.94 9.54
C ALA A 102 3.37 -21.72 8.28
N GLN A 103 2.44 -22.46 7.67
CA GLN A 103 2.69 -23.19 6.42
C GLN A 103 1.96 -22.57 5.23
N HIS A 104 1.30 -21.43 5.44
CA HIS A 104 0.40 -20.84 4.47
C HIS A 104 0.72 -19.37 4.22
N SER A 105 0.46 -18.93 2.98
CA SER A 105 0.58 -17.54 2.58
C SER A 105 -0.73 -16.81 2.80
N TYR A 106 -0.72 -15.75 3.58
CA TYR A 106 -1.88 -14.91 3.86
C TYR A 106 -1.68 -13.52 3.25
N MET A 107 -2.66 -13.02 2.48
CA MET A 107 -2.52 -11.77 1.73
C MET A 107 -1.25 -11.70 0.86
N GLY A 108 -0.91 -12.80 0.18
CA GLY A 108 0.31 -12.89 -0.63
C GLY A 108 1.62 -12.93 0.17
N GLN A 109 1.55 -12.94 1.51
CA GLN A 109 2.70 -12.95 2.38
C GLN A 109 2.82 -14.28 3.14
N GLN A 110 3.96 -14.93 2.97
CA GLN A 110 4.26 -16.19 3.64
C GLN A 110 4.52 -15.96 5.14
N ILE A 111 3.83 -16.71 5.99
CA ILE A 111 4.07 -16.69 7.44
C ILE A 111 5.11 -17.78 7.72
N ASP A 112 6.39 -17.43 7.68
CA ASP A 112 7.46 -18.43 7.77
C ASP A 112 7.74 -18.92 9.21
N ASP A 113 7.29 -18.16 10.21
CA ASP A 113 7.60 -18.45 11.62
C ASP A 113 6.41 -18.21 12.55
N ILE A 114 5.88 -19.31 13.12
CA ILE A 114 4.80 -19.29 14.10
C ILE A 114 5.19 -18.56 15.39
N LEU A 115 6.48 -18.56 15.75
CA LEU A 115 6.99 -17.88 16.94
C LEU A 115 6.95 -16.36 16.74
N VAL A 116 7.28 -15.89 15.53
CA VAL A 116 7.17 -14.48 15.15
C VAL A 116 5.71 -14.04 15.16
N LEU A 117 4.81 -14.83 14.56
CA LEU A 117 3.35 -14.61 14.59
C LEU A 117 2.82 -14.49 16.02
N SER A 118 3.13 -15.48 16.85
CA SER A 118 2.64 -15.57 18.22
C SER A 118 3.27 -14.50 19.12
N GLY A 119 4.55 -14.18 18.91
CA GLY A 119 5.26 -13.12 19.60
C GLY A 119 4.65 -11.74 19.34
N LEU A 120 4.39 -11.42 18.07
CA LEU A 120 3.68 -10.19 17.70
C LEU A 120 2.27 -10.16 18.29
N ALA A 121 1.57 -11.29 18.27
CA ALA A 121 0.23 -11.40 18.83
C ALA A 121 0.19 -11.11 20.33
N LEU A 122 1.09 -11.72 21.09
CA LEU A 122 1.23 -11.50 22.52
C LEU A 122 1.64 -10.06 22.84
N LEU A 123 2.61 -9.49 22.11
CA LEU A 123 3.03 -8.10 22.30
C LEU A 123 1.87 -7.13 22.09
N SER A 124 1.08 -7.35 21.04
CA SER A 124 -0.08 -6.52 20.70
C SER A 124 -1.19 -6.63 21.76
N ALA A 125 -1.43 -7.83 22.28
CA ALA A 125 -2.41 -8.06 23.36
C ALA A 125 -1.95 -7.48 24.72
N LEU A 126 -0.63 -7.44 24.97
CA LEU A 126 -0.03 -6.86 26.17
C LEU A 126 0.06 -5.34 26.13
N ALA A 127 -0.08 -4.73 24.95
CA ALA A 127 0.20 -3.30 24.75
C ALA A 127 -0.57 -2.37 25.71
N PRO A 128 -1.90 -2.49 25.94
CA PRO A 128 -2.58 -1.60 26.88
C PRO A 128 -2.10 -1.72 28.33
N LEU A 129 -1.66 -2.91 28.73
CA LEU A 129 -1.06 -3.15 30.06
C LEU A 129 0.33 -2.52 30.15
N LEU A 130 1.18 -2.73 29.13
CA LEU A 130 2.52 -2.14 29.05
C LEU A 130 2.44 -0.61 29.09
N ILE A 131 1.56 -0.01 28.29
CA ILE A 131 1.33 1.44 28.27
C ILE A 131 0.91 1.94 29.65
N HIS A 132 0.00 1.23 30.33
CA HIS A 132 -0.43 1.60 31.67
C HIS A 132 0.73 1.59 32.68
N VAL A 133 1.55 0.54 32.66
CA VAL A 133 2.72 0.42 33.57
C VAL A 133 3.76 1.50 33.29
N ILE A 134 4.13 1.69 32.02
CA ILE A 134 5.10 2.71 31.60
C ILE A 134 4.61 4.11 31.97
N ASN A 135 3.32 4.38 31.75
CA ASN A 135 2.72 5.64 32.13
C ASN A 135 2.81 5.91 33.64
N LEU A 136 2.56 4.91 34.49
CA LEU A 136 2.71 5.06 35.94
C LEU A 136 4.15 5.40 36.35
N ILE A 137 5.13 4.78 35.68
CA ILE A 137 6.56 5.02 35.93
C ILE A 137 6.94 6.44 35.48
N LEU A 138 6.61 6.80 34.24
CA LEU A 138 6.95 8.10 33.66
C LEU A 138 6.25 9.24 34.39
N ALA A 139 4.95 9.12 34.69
CA ALA A 139 4.22 10.16 35.41
C ALA A 139 4.84 10.43 36.80
N LYS A 140 5.23 9.37 37.53
CA LYS A 140 5.94 9.52 38.81
C LYS A 140 7.32 10.17 38.66
N MET A 141 8.07 9.77 37.65
CA MET A 141 9.41 10.30 37.37
C MET A 141 9.33 11.80 37.01
N LEU A 142 8.44 12.15 36.09
CA LEU A 142 8.25 13.53 35.61
C LEU A 142 7.72 14.44 36.72
N ALA A 143 6.76 13.97 37.53
CA ALA A 143 6.28 14.72 38.69
C ALA A 143 7.38 14.97 39.74
N LYS A 144 8.40 14.10 39.82
CA LYS A 144 9.54 14.28 40.73
C LYS A 144 10.61 15.21 40.16
N MET A 145 10.79 15.23 38.84
CA MET A 145 11.86 15.97 38.16
C MET A 145 11.43 17.38 37.70
N SER A 146 10.14 17.65 37.57
CA SER A 146 9.62 18.91 37.05
C SER A 146 9.06 19.80 38.16
N PRO A 147 9.39 21.11 38.19
CA PRO A 147 8.74 22.09 39.06
C PRO A 147 7.32 22.47 38.59
N ILE A 148 6.88 21.97 37.42
CA ILE A 148 5.58 22.28 36.83
C ILE A 148 4.48 21.49 37.54
N LYS A 149 3.37 22.18 37.85
CA LYS A 149 2.18 21.55 38.45
C LYS A 149 1.47 20.70 37.39
N TRP A 150 1.70 19.40 37.45
CA TRP A 150 1.14 18.41 36.53
C TRP A 150 -0.40 18.46 36.53
N ASP A 151 -0.99 18.88 35.41
CA ASP A 151 -2.45 18.98 35.26
C ASP A 151 -3.04 17.78 34.47
N GLU A 152 -4.36 17.78 34.29
CA GLU A 152 -5.06 16.72 33.54
C GLU A 152 -4.69 16.73 32.05
N LYS A 153 -4.34 17.88 31.47
CA LYS A 153 -3.94 18.00 30.07
C LYS A 153 -2.55 17.40 29.87
N ASP A 154 -1.61 17.66 30.77
CA ASP A 154 -0.27 17.07 30.75
C ASP A 154 -0.34 15.54 30.85
N ALA A 155 -1.20 15.03 31.74
CA ALA A 155 -1.47 13.60 31.83
C ALA A 155 -2.03 13.04 30.52
N ASN A 156 -3.01 13.69 29.90
CA ASN A 156 -3.58 13.24 28.62
C ASN A 156 -2.55 13.30 27.48
N LEU A 157 -1.68 14.32 27.47
CA LEU A 157 -0.57 14.43 26.52
C LEU A 157 0.40 13.25 26.64
N LEU A 158 0.77 12.88 27.86
CA LEU A 158 1.63 11.71 28.10
C LEU A 158 0.97 10.41 27.64
N HIS A 159 -0.31 10.20 27.96
CA HIS A 159 -1.05 9.02 27.50
C HIS A 159 -1.10 8.95 25.97
N SER A 160 -1.34 10.07 25.29
CA SER A 160 -1.38 10.14 23.83
C SER A 160 -0.03 9.88 23.20
N ALA A 161 1.03 10.47 23.74
CA ALA A 161 2.40 10.23 23.28
C ALA A 161 2.73 8.73 23.36
N LEU A 162 2.46 8.11 24.51
CA LEU A 162 2.69 6.67 24.69
C LEU A 162 1.84 5.82 23.74
N LEU A 163 0.56 6.12 23.57
CA LEU A 163 -0.29 5.40 22.62
C LEU A 163 0.21 5.54 21.18
N PHE A 164 0.60 6.75 20.78
CA PHE A 164 1.13 6.99 19.43
C PHE A 164 2.44 6.23 19.19
N THR A 165 3.36 6.25 20.17
CA THR A 165 4.60 5.47 20.11
C THR A 165 4.31 3.97 20.02
N PHE A 166 3.41 3.44 20.84
CA PHE A 166 3.09 2.01 20.82
C PHE A 166 2.38 1.59 19.52
N ILE A 167 1.44 2.39 19.01
CA ILE A 167 0.82 2.18 17.69
C ILE A 167 1.91 2.11 16.63
N GLY A 168 2.81 3.10 16.59
CA GLY A 168 3.90 3.16 15.61
C GLY A 168 4.84 1.96 15.71
N VAL A 169 5.28 1.60 16.91
CA VAL A 169 6.17 0.46 17.15
C VAL A 169 5.51 -0.86 16.76
N ILE A 170 4.27 -1.11 17.19
CA ILE A 170 3.58 -2.37 16.91
C ILE A 170 3.21 -2.48 15.42
N ALA A 171 2.73 -1.39 14.80
CA ALA A 171 2.45 -1.39 13.37
C ALA A 171 3.73 -1.55 12.53
N SER A 172 4.83 -0.87 12.90
CA SER A 172 6.12 -1.01 12.24
C SER A 172 6.70 -2.41 12.40
N LEU A 173 6.67 -2.97 13.61
CA LEU A 173 7.15 -4.32 13.87
C LEU A 173 6.29 -5.37 13.15
N GLY A 174 4.96 -5.20 13.15
CA GLY A 174 4.05 -6.06 12.40
C GLY A 174 4.32 -5.99 10.90
N GLY A 175 4.47 -4.78 10.36
CA GLY A 175 4.83 -4.55 8.96
C GLY A 175 6.21 -5.10 8.59
N PHE A 176 7.19 -5.00 9.47
CA PHE A 176 8.53 -5.50 9.21
C PHE A 176 8.59 -7.03 9.25
N LEU A 177 7.98 -7.65 10.27
CA LEU A 177 8.09 -9.08 10.50
C LEU A 177 7.15 -9.91 9.62
N LEU A 178 5.92 -9.42 9.43
CA LEU A 178 4.83 -10.16 8.78
C LEU A 178 4.04 -9.28 7.82
N GLY A 179 4.60 -8.12 7.42
CA GLY A 179 3.98 -7.16 6.51
C GLY A 179 2.54 -6.85 6.85
N LYS A 180 1.67 -6.94 5.85
CA LYS A 180 0.28 -6.47 5.95
C LYS A 180 -0.51 -7.33 6.95
N VAL A 181 -0.20 -8.62 6.98
CA VAL A 181 -0.75 -9.59 7.93
C VAL A 181 -0.38 -9.21 9.35
N GLY A 182 0.88 -8.83 9.58
CA GLY A 182 1.35 -8.37 10.88
C GLY A 182 0.62 -7.12 11.37
N ILE A 183 0.42 -6.13 10.50
CA ILE A 183 -0.33 -4.90 10.83
C ILE A 183 -1.79 -5.24 11.20
N LEU A 184 -2.44 -6.14 10.46
CA LEU A 184 -3.81 -6.57 10.73
C LEU A 184 -3.94 -7.31 12.06
N ILE A 185 -3.01 -8.23 12.35
CA ILE A 185 -2.95 -8.98 13.62
C ILE A 185 -2.73 -8.01 14.78
N ALA A 186 -1.77 -7.11 14.62
CA ALA A 186 -1.49 -6.07 15.59
C ALA A 186 -2.73 -5.21 15.89
N ALA A 187 -3.41 -4.73 14.84
CA ALA A 187 -4.62 -3.92 14.98
C ALA A 187 -5.73 -4.68 15.72
N THR A 188 -5.94 -5.94 15.34
CA THR A 188 -6.99 -6.78 15.92
C THR A 188 -6.75 -7.05 17.39
N LEU A 189 -5.53 -7.44 17.76
CA LEU A 189 -5.21 -7.82 19.14
C LEU A 189 -5.05 -6.60 20.05
N PHE A 190 -4.61 -5.47 19.51
CA PHE A 190 -4.63 -4.19 20.23
C PHE A 190 -6.08 -3.74 20.54
N LEU A 191 -7.01 -3.84 19.57
CA LEU A 191 -8.43 -3.52 19.83
C LEU A 191 -9.06 -4.52 20.81
N SER A 192 -8.79 -5.81 20.61
CA SER A 192 -9.29 -6.89 21.44
C SER A 192 -8.91 -6.69 22.92
N SER A 193 -7.65 -6.37 23.18
CA SER A 193 -7.17 -6.05 24.53
C SER A 193 -7.73 -4.72 25.07
N SER A 194 -7.96 -3.73 24.20
CA SER A 194 -8.53 -2.43 24.56
C SER A 194 -9.95 -2.53 25.14
N PHE A 195 -10.77 -3.51 24.70
CA PHE A 195 -12.10 -3.74 25.28
C PHE A 195 -12.04 -4.07 26.78
N LEU A 196 -11.08 -4.89 27.19
CA LEU A 196 -10.89 -5.25 28.59
C LEU A 196 -10.13 -4.18 29.37
N ALA A 197 -9.19 -3.47 28.74
CA ALA A 197 -8.43 -2.34 29.33
C ALA A 197 -9.31 -1.19 29.80
N ARG A 198 -10.49 -1.03 29.19
CA ARG A 198 -11.48 -0.02 29.56
C ARG A 198 -11.80 -0.06 31.06
N ASN A 199 -11.69 1.10 31.70
CA ASN A 199 -11.97 1.34 33.13
C ASN A 199 -11.07 0.55 34.11
N LYS A 200 -10.00 -0.08 33.63
CA LYS A 200 -9.02 -0.82 34.46
C LYS A 200 -7.63 -0.19 34.43
N THR A 201 -7.29 0.50 33.35
CA THR A 201 -6.04 1.26 33.22
C THR A 201 -6.27 2.74 33.55
N THR A 202 -5.17 3.49 33.72
CA THR A 202 -5.19 4.96 33.82
C THR A 202 -5.50 5.64 32.49
N ILE A 203 -5.45 4.91 31.37
CA ILE A 203 -5.63 5.47 30.04
C ILE A 203 -7.12 5.80 29.83
N PRO A 204 -7.46 7.02 29.38
CA PRO A 204 -8.84 7.38 29.07
C PRO A 204 -9.43 6.43 28.00
N SER A 205 -10.68 5.98 28.22
CA SER A 205 -11.34 5.05 27.30
C SER A 205 -11.48 5.61 25.88
N SER A 206 -11.70 6.92 25.74
CA SER A 206 -11.75 7.61 24.45
C SER A 206 -10.42 7.54 23.68
N LEU A 207 -9.30 7.56 24.39
CA LEU A 207 -7.96 7.50 23.82
C LEU A 207 -7.65 6.07 23.33
N LEU A 208 -8.00 5.05 24.12
CA LEU A 208 -7.90 3.64 23.72
C LEU A 208 -8.74 3.35 22.46
N ILE A 209 -9.96 3.89 22.42
CA ILE A 209 -10.84 3.75 21.26
C ILE A 209 -10.24 4.43 20.02
N SER A 210 -9.72 5.64 20.19
CA SER A 210 -9.11 6.41 19.10
C SER A 210 -7.89 5.68 18.52
N ALA A 211 -7.02 5.18 19.40
CA ALA A 211 -5.87 4.35 19.04
C ALA A 211 -6.27 3.08 18.28
N SER A 212 -7.26 2.34 18.79
CA SER A 212 -7.71 1.10 18.15
C SER A 212 -8.30 1.34 16.77
N GLY A 213 -9.14 2.36 16.62
CA GLY A 213 -9.70 2.71 15.31
C GLY A 213 -8.63 3.24 14.34
N ALA A 214 -7.54 3.84 14.84
CA ALA A 214 -6.43 4.28 13.99
C ALA A 214 -5.66 3.09 13.40
N MET A 215 -5.33 2.10 14.23
CA MET A 215 -4.67 0.86 13.79
C MET A 215 -5.46 0.16 12.66
N PHE A 216 -6.78 0.09 12.77
CA PHE A 216 -7.61 -0.52 11.72
C PHE A 216 -7.69 0.31 10.44
N LEU A 217 -7.75 1.66 10.53
CA LEU A 217 -7.70 2.49 9.34
C LEU A 217 -6.36 2.39 8.61
N ILE A 218 -5.25 2.29 9.36
CA ILE A 218 -3.92 2.03 8.80
C ILE A 218 -3.92 0.67 8.10
N SER A 219 -4.39 -0.39 8.76
CA SER A 219 -4.50 -1.72 8.16
C SER A 219 -5.36 -1.73 6.90
N ALA A 220 -6.50 -1.04 6.91
CA ALA A 220 -7.39 -0.93 5.76
C ALA A 220 -6.74 -0.17 4.59
N ALA A 221 -5.97 0.89 4.87
CA ALA A 221 -5.27 1.64 3.83
C ALA A 221 -4.25 0.76 3.08
N PHE A 222 -3.52 -0.10 3.79
CA PHE A 222 -2.60 -1.05 3.15
C PHE A 222 -3.31 -2.08 2.27
N ILE A 223 -4.48 -2.57 2.71
CA ILE A 223 -5.32 -3.47 1.89
C ILE A 223 -5.76 -2.76 0.62
N VAL A 224 -6.20 -1.50 0.72
CA VAL A 224 -6.68 -0.73 -0.43
C VAL A 224 -5.54 -0.39 -1.41
N LEU A 225 -4.35 -0.03 -0.92
CA LEU A 225 -3.16 0.17 -1.77
C LEU A 225 -2.86 -1.06 -2.61
N GLU A 226 -2.86 -2.23 -1.98
CA GLU A 226 -2.59 -3.50 -2.65
C GLU A 226 -3.64 -3.86 -3.69
N GLN A 227 -4.93 -3.72 -3.37
CA GLN A 227 -6.00 -3.99 -4.33
C GLN A 227 -5.88 -3.12 -5.59
N ALA A 228 -5.34 -1.92 -5.44
CA ALA A 228 -5.09 -0.98 -6.53
C ALA A 228 -3.74 -1.15 -7.22
N GLY A 229 -2.91 -2.05 -6.72
CA GLY A 229 -1.64 -2.38 -7.33
C GLY A 229 -0.42 -1.56 -6.85
N PHE A 230 -0.49 -0.94 -5.67
CA PHE A 230 0.62 -0.17 -5.11
C PHE A 230 1.38 -0.96 -4.04
N ALA A 231 2.71 -1.02 -4.17
CA ALA A 231 3.57 -1.72 -3.21
C ALA A 231 3.83 -0.90 -1.92
N SER A 232 3.89 0.43 -2.04
CA SER A 232 4.20 1.34 -0.93
C SER A 232 3.53 2.70 -1.11
N LEU A 233 3.60 3.52 -0.07
CA LEU A 233 3.06 4.89 -0.06
C LEU A 233 4.21 5.88 0.11
N ASP A 234 4.59 6.55 -0.97
CA ASP A 234 5.67 7.54 -0.98
C ASP A 234 5.15 8.90 -0.47
N LEU A 235 5.68 9.35 0.67
CA LEU A 235 5.30 10.63 1.28
C LEU A 235 5.77 11.85 0.47
N THR A 236 6.69 11.67 -0.49
CA THR A 236 7.14 12.73 -1.38
C THR A 236 6.20 12.97 -2.56
N ASN A 237 5.28 12.03 -2.83
CA ASN A 237 4.30 12.17 -3.89
C ASN A 237 3.24 13.22 -3.50
N GLY A 238 2.99 14.19 -4.40
CA GLY A 238 1.99 15.24 -4.22
C GLY A 238 0.58 14.72 -3.96
N GLU A 239 0.23 13.57 -4.53
CA GLU A 239 -1.07 12.89 -4.33
C GLU A 239 -1.23 12.39 -2.89
N VAL A 240 -0.15 11.83 -2.33
CA VAL A 240 -0.12 11.41 -0.94
C VAL A 240 -0.25 12.61 -0.01
N ILE A 241 0.48 13.69 -0.28
CA ILE A 241 0.40 14.94 0.48
C ILE A 241 -1.02 15.51 0.44
N GLN A 242 -1.67 15.49 -0.72
CA GLN A 242 -3.07 15.92 -0.88
C GLN A 242 -4.01 15.16 0.06
N GLY A 243 -3.87 13.84 0.18
CA GLY A 243 -4.69 13.02 1.08
C GLY A 243 -4.49 13.39 2.56
N VAL A 244 -3.26 13.71 2.96
CA VAL A 244 -2.95 14.21 4.31
C VAL A 244 -3.67 15.52 4.61
N PHE A 245 -3.56 16.51 3.72
CA PHE A 245 -4.23 17.81 3.91
C PHE A 245 -5.75 17.68 3.93
N LEU A 246 -6.29 16.82 3.06
CA LEU A 246 -7.72 16.55 3.02
C LEU A 246 -8.21 15.93 4.33
N ALA A 247 -7.46 15.01 4.93
CA ALA A 247 -7.78 14.46 6.24
C ALA A 247 -7.89 15.55 7.31
N GLY A 248 -6.92 16.48 7.33
CA GLY A 248 -6.92 17.63 8.24
C GLY A 248 -8.14 18.52 8.06
N PHE A 249 -8.51 18.83 6.82
CA PHE A 249 -9.69 19.62 6.49
C PHE A 249 -10.99 18.93 6.95
N ILE A 250 -11.17 17.65 6.60
CA ILE A 250 -12.37 16.87 6.94
C ILE A 250 -12.54 16.77 8.46
N VAL A 251 -11.46 16.46 9.20
CA VAL A 251 -11.51 16.37 10.67
C VAL A 251 -11.90 17.71 11.29
N THR A 252 -11.31 18.80 10.80
CA THR A 252 -11.57 20.15 11.32
C THR A 252 -13.02 20.57 11.08
N ILE A 253 -13.55 20.35 9.87
CA ILE A 253 -14.96 20.64 9.56
C ILE A 253 -15.91 19.74 10.36
N TYR A 254 -15.62 18.44 10.44
CA TYR A 254 -16.43 17.51 11.22
C TYR A 254 -16.54 17.97 12.68
N GLU A 255 -15.43 18.38 13.28
CA GLU A 255 -15.44 18.84 14.66
C GLU A 255 -16.18 20.17 14.82
N LEU A 256 -15.95 21.14 13.94
CA LEU A 256 -16.66 22.41 13.96
C LEU A 256 -18.19 22.19 13.93
N LEU A 257 -18.65 21.36 13.00
CA LEU A 257 -20.08 21.09 12.83
C LEU A 257 -20.67 20.30 14.00
N THR A 258 -19.97 19.29 14.51
CA THR A 258 -20.45 18.53 15.67
C THR A 258 -20.49 19.39 16.93
N ARG A 259 -19.52 20.31 17.12
CA ARG A 259 -19.54 21.27 18.22
C ARG A 259 -20.76 22.19 18.13
N LEU A 260 -20.98 22.82 16.97
CA LEU A 260 -22.16 23.66 16.72
C LEU A 260 -23.47 22.90 16.95
N ALA A 261 -23.56 21.64 16.52
CA ALA A 261 -24.72 20.80 16.74
C ALA A 261 -24.93 20.45 18.23
N SER A 262 -23.85 20.24 18.98
CA SER A 262 -23.91 19.85 20.39
C SER A 262 -24.29 21.00 21.33
N GLU A 263 -23.94 22.24 20.97
CA GLU A 263 -24.22 23.46 21.74
C GLU A 263 -25.61 24.04 21.43
N ASN A 264 -26.21 23.69 20.29
CA ASN A 264 -27.55 24.17 19.92
C ASN A 264 -28.67 23.34 20.56
N THR A 265 -29.54 23.99 21.34
CA THR A 265 -30.73 23.39 21.98
C THR A 265 -32.04 23.72 21.26
N GLY A 266 -32.02 24.54 20.20
CA GLY A 266 -33.21 25.00 19.49
C GLY A 266 -33.73 24.05 18.39
N LYS A 267 -34.78 24.49 17.67
CA LYS A 267 -35.43 23.74 16.56
C LYS A 267 -34.45 23.28 15.46
N TRP A 268 -33.30 23.94 15.32
CA TRP A 268 -32.29 23.66 14.30
C TRP A 268 -31.26 22.59 14.70
N LYS A 269 -31.33 22.03 15.90
CA LYS A 269 -30.41 20.97 16.37
C LYS A 269 -30.35 19.79 15.42
N PHE A 270 -31.51 19.33 14.92
CA PHE A 270 -31.59 18.24 13.95
C PHE A 270 -30.85 18.59 12.64
N LEU A 271 -31.05 19.79 12.12
CA LEU A 271 -30.43 20.25 10.88
C LEU A 271 -28.90 20.39 11.01
N LEU A 272 -28.39 20.89 12.13
CA LEU A 272 -26.95 20.96 12.38
C LEU A 272 -26.34 19.57 12.57
N THR A 273 -27.05 18.66 13.25
CA THR A 273 -26.62 17.27 13.41
C THR A 273 -26.54 16.56 12.06
N ALA A 274 -27.57 16.75 11.21
CA ALA A 274 -27.59 16.24 9.85
C ALA A 274 -26.42 16.79 9.03
N LYS A 275 -26.17 18.11 9.08
CA LYS A 275 -25.02 18.74 8.38
C LYS A 275 -23.67 18.22 8.87
N ALA A 276 -23.50 18.02 10.18
CA ALA A 276 -22.27 17.48 10.76
C ALA A 276 -21.91 16.08 10.25
N ILE A 277 -22.90 15.35 9.73
CA ILE A 277 -22.72 14.02 9.15
C ILE A 277 -22.65 14.09 7.63
N LEU A 278 -23.63 14.76 6.99
CA LEU A 278 -23.76 14.85 5.54
C LEU A 278 -22.62 15.59 4.87
N VAL A 279 -22.09 16.66 5.48
CA VAL A 279 -21.05 17.48 4.82
C VAL A 279 -19.73 16.71 4.70
N PRO A 280 -19.14 16.13 5.76
CA PRO A 280 -17.96 15.28 5.62
C PRO A 280 -18.20 14.08 4.70
N LEU A 281 -19.38 13.46 4.77
CA LEU A 281 -19.75 12.34 3.92
C LEU A 281 -19.82 12.73 2.45
N LEU A 282 -20.40 13.88 2.13
CA LEU A 282 -20.46 14.42 0.76
C LEU A 282 -19.05 14.77 0.25
N ILE A 283 -18.19 15.34 1.10
CA ILE A 283 -16.79 15.65 0.74
C ILE A 283 -16.04 14.37 0.42
N ILE A 284 -16.12 13.36 1.31
CA ILE A 284 -15.50 12.04 1.09
C ILE A 284 -16.07 11.39 -0.17
N LEU A 285 -17.39 11.51 -0.41
CA LEU A 285 -18.08 10.90 -1.53
C LEU A 285 -17.71 11.52 -2.87
N LEU A 286 -17.76 12.84 -2.97
CA LEU A 286 -17.40 13.58 -4.17
C LEU A 286 -15.92 13.39 -4.49
N LEU A 287 -15.05 13.46 -3.49
CA LEU A 287 -13.62 13.33 -3.70
C LEU A 287 -13.24 11.89 -4.03
N GLY A 288 -13.76 10.88 -3.34
CA GLY A 288 -13.42 9.50 -3.68
C GLY A 288 -14.01 9.06 -5.03
N PHE A 289 -15.20 9.53 -5.43
CA PHE A 289 -15.67 9.34 -6.80
C PHE A 289 -14.75 10.02 -7.81
N ALA A 290 -14.38 11.29 -7.56
CA ALA A 290 -13.46 12.02 -8.42
C ALA A 290 -12.08 11.34 -8.51
N TYR A 291 -11.57 10.80 -7.41
CA TYR A 291 -10.30 10.04 -7.37
C TYR A 291 -10.37 8.75 -8.18
N THR A 292 -11.53 8.09 -8.25
CA THR A 292 -11.69 6.88 -9.08
C THR A 292 -11.91 7.15 -10.56
N GLN A 293 -12.34 8.36 -10.94
CA GLN A 293 -12.77 8.67 -12.32
C GLN A 293 -11.82 9.64 -13.04
N LEU A 294 -11.00 10.39 -12.30
CA LEU A 294 -10.09 11.39 -12.84
C LEU A 294 -8.66 11.07 -12.39
N GLU A 295 -7.87 10.49 -13.31
CA GLU A 295 -6.45 10.15 -13.07
C GLU A 295 -5.64 11.32 -12.50
N ARG A 296 -6.00 12.56 -12.87
CA ARG A 296 -5.35 13.81 -12.43
C ARG A 296 -5.58 14.19 -10.97
N LEU A 297 -6.44 13.50 -10.23
CA LEU A 297 -6.76 13.85 -8.84
C LEU A 297 -6.08 12.95 -7.80
N GLY A 298 -5.11 12.14 -8.20
CA GLY A 298 -4.23 11.41 -7.27
C GLY A 298 -4.77 10.07 -6.75
N GLY A 299 -5.91 9.61 -7.28
CA GLY A 299 -6.32 8.21 -7.24
C GLY A 299 -6.33 7.53 -5.86
N ILE A 300 -5.96 6.24 -5.86
CA ILE A 300 -5.90 5.42 -4.65
C ILE A 300 -4.82 5.91 -3.66
N LEU A 301 -3.71 6.49 -4.14
CA LEU A 301 -2.66 7.01 -3.26
C LEU A 301 -3.17 8.13 -2.33
N THR A 302 -4.00 9.02 -2.88
CA THR A 302 -4.66 10.09 -2.11
C THR A 302 -5.66 9.52 -1.11
N LEU A 303 -6.41 8.49 -1.49
CA LEU A 303 -7.40 7.84 -0.64
C LEU A 303 -6.77 7.05 0.51
N SER A 304 -5.69 6.33 0.25
CA SER A 304 -4.96 5.56 1.27
C SER A 304 -4.22 6.46 2.25
N SER A 305 -3.59 7.54 1.77
CA SER A 305 -2.98 8.55 2.64
C SER A 305 -4.00 9.31 3.47
N LEU A 306 -5.19 9.58 2.92
CA LEU A 306 -6.34 10.10 3.67
C LEU A 306 -6.74 9.17 4.82
N LEU A 307 -6.88 7.86 4.58
CA LEU A 307 -7.22 6.89 5.62
C LEU A 307 -6.20 6.86 6.76
N ILE A 308 -4.91 6.75 6.41
CA ILE A 308 -3.82 6.74 7.40
C ILE A 308 -3.87 8.03 8.21
N SER A 309 -3.99 9.17 7.55
CA SER A 309 -4.01 10.48 8.20
C SER A 309 -5.24 10.68 9.08
N LEU A 310 -6.42 10.22 8.67
CA LEU A 310 -7.64 10.21 9.51
C LEU A 310 -7.43 9.34 10.76
N GLY A 311 -6.75 8.20 10.61
CA GLY A 311 -6.34 7.35 11.73
C GLY A 311 -5.44 8.09 12.71
N LEU A 312 -4.32 8.64 12.23
CA LEU A 312 -3.32 9.32 13.07
C LEU A 312 -3.88 10.60 13.72
N LEU A 313 -4.57 11.44 12.95
CA LEU A 313 -5.18 12.67 13.46
C LEU A 313 -6.19 12.39 14.56
N SER A 314 -6.94 11.28 14.48
CA SER A 314 -7.89 10.93 15.54
C SER A 314 -7.23 10.67 16.89
N VAL A 315 -6.00 10.15 16.92
CA VAL A 315 -5.24 9.94 18.16
C VAL A 315 -4.69 11.28 18.66
N LEU A 316 -4.11 12.08 17.76
CA LEU A 316 -3.57 13.40 18.09
C LEU A 316 -4.65 14.33 18.64
N TYR A 317 -5.82 14.42 18.00
CA TYR A 317 -6.92 15.27 18.46
C TYR A 317 -7.54 14.83 19.78
N ALA A 318 -7.59 13.52 20.04
CA ALA A 318 -8.09 13.00 21.32
C ALA A 318 -7.23 13.45 22.51
N THR A 319 -5.98 13.85 22.27
CA THR A 319 -5.07 14.48 23.24
C THR A 319 -5.55 15.83 23.74
N PHE A 320 -6.02 16.68 22.83
CA PHE A 320 -6.35 18.08 23.13
C PHE A 320 -7.78 18.26 23.61
N THR A 321 -8.66 17.33 23.24
CA THR A 321 -10.08 17.44 23.57
C THR A 321 -10.61 16.08 24.02
N SER A 322 -10.85 15.94 25.32
CA SER A 322 -11.37 14.71 25.96
C SER A 322 -12.75 14.24 25.45
N LYS A 323 -13.36 15.00 24.52
CA LYS A 323 -14.68 14.74 23.90
C LYS A 323 -14.60 14.38 22.42
N LEU A 324 -13.43 14.47 21.78
CA LEU A 324 -13.27 14.18 20.35
C LEU A 324 -13.14 12.68 20.11
N ASN A 325 -14.27 11.99 20.03
CA ASN A 325 -14.31 10.70 19.39
C ASN A 325 -14.78 10.88 17.94
N ILE A 326 -13.94 10.51 16.97
CA ILE A 326 -14.19 10.72 15.53
C ILE A 326 -14.61 9.40 14.86
N ILE A 327 -15.07 8.41 15.63
CA ILE A 327 -15.44 7.07 15.12
C ILE A 327 -16.45 7.14 13.99
N GLY A 328 -17.46 8.02 14.09
CA GLY A 328 -18.44 8.19 13.02
C GLY A 328 -17.74 8.45 11.69
N LEU A 329 -16.81 9.40 11.66
CA LEU A 329 -16.02 9.71 10.48
C LEU A 329 -15.15 8.54 9.99
N LYS A 330 -14.54 7.76 10.91
CA LYS A 330 -13.75 6.58 10.54
C LYS A 330 -14.58 5.49 9.88
N LEU A 331 -15.77 5.23 10.43
CA LEU A 331 -16.73 4.28 9.88
C LEU A 331 -17.26 4.75 8.52
N PHE A 332 -17.51 6.06 8.38
CA PHE A 332 -17.90 6.64 7.10
C PHE A 332 -16.81 6.52 6.04
N SER A 333 -15.58 6.91 6.38
CA SER A 333 -14.47 6.86 5.43
C SER A 333 -14.24 5.44 4.96
N LEU A 334 -14.18 4.46 5.87
CA LEU A 334 -14.01 3.06 5.51
C LEU A 334 -15.22 2.53 4.72
N GLY A 335 -16.45 2.73 5.21
CA GLY A 335 -17.65 2.23 4.55
C GLY A 335 -17.86 2.81 3.16
N PHE A 336 -17.51 4.08 2.95
CA PHE A 336 -17.55 4.68 1.63
C PHE A 336 -16.50 4.10 0.70
N ILE A 337 -15.26 3.93 1.15
CA ILE A 337 -14.19 3.31 0.36
C ILE A 337 -14.63 1.92 -0.12
N LEU A 338 -15.32 1.16 0.74
CA LEU A 338 -15.84 -0.15 0.36
C LEU A 338 -16.99 -0.09 -0.64
N LEU A 339 -17.74 1.00 -0.65
CA LEU A 339 -18.80 1.19 -1.63
C LEU A 339 -18.22 1.42 -3.03
N ILE A 340 -17.08 2.14 -3.11
CA ILE A 340 -16.43 2.48 -4.39
C ILE A 340 -15.36 1.49 -4.81
N ALA A 341 -14.84 0.67 -3.91
CA ALA A 341 -13.76 -0.28 -4.19
C ALA A 341 -13.99 -1.25 -5.36
N PRO A 342 -15.21 -1.73 -5.65
CA PRO A 342 -15.45 -2.54 -6.86
C PRO A 342 -15.17 -1.80 -8.18
N ASN A 343 -15.13 -0.47 -8.14
CA ASN A 343 -14.80 0.39 -9.27
C ASN A 343 -13.32 0.82 -9.25
N PHE A 344 -12.51 0.31 -8.32
CA PHE A 344 -11.06 0.49 -8.38
C PHE A 344 -10.55 -0.36 -9.53
N HIS A 345 -10.28 0.30 -10.64
CA HIS A 345 -9.43 -0.28 -11.65
C HIS A 345 -7.99 -0.09 -11.14
N PRO A 346 -7.16 -1.15 -11.09
CA PRO A 346 -5.74 -0.95 -10.89
C PRO A 346 -5.30 0.10 -11.90
N VAL A 347 -4.57 1.11 -11.43
CA VAL A 347 -4.02 2.11 -12.35
C VAL A 347 -3.19 1.29 -13.32
N LYS A 348 -3.68 1.13 -14.56
CA LYS A 348 -2.84 0.71 -15.64
C LYS A 348 -1.84 1.85 -15.76
N GLN A 349 -0.71 1.74 -15.07
CA GLN A 349 0.50 2.25 -15.67
C GLN A 349 0.64 1.39 -16.91
N SER A 350 0.05 1.83 -18.03
CA SER A 350 0.41 1.28 -19.31
C SER A 350 1.89 1.58 -19.43
N SER A 351 2.68 0.54 -19.25
CA SER A 351 4.06 0.48 -19.70
C SER A 351 4.14 0.56 -21.24
N GLY A 352 2.99 0.45 -21.93
CA GLY A 352 2.86 0.75 -23.35
C GLY A 352 2.67 2.25 -23.60
N ILE A 353 3.36 2.73 -24.62
CA ILE A 353 3.20 4.07 -25.19
C ILE A 353 1.76 4.18 -25.72
N ASP A 354 1.13 5.36 -25.57
CA ASP A 354 -0.23 5.60 -26.08
C ASP A 354 -0.21 5.67 -27.62
N LEU A 355 -0.23 4.51 -28.25
CA LEU A 355 -0.18 4.34 -29.71
C LEU A 355 -1.31 5.08 -30.43
N ALA A 356 -2.49 5.18 -29.80
CA ALA A 356 -3.64 5.87 -30.39
C ALA A 356 -3.38 7.39 -30.49
N SER A 357 -2.74 7.98 -29.47
CA SER A 357 -2.33 9.39 -29.50
C SER A 357 -1.28 9.69 -30.59
N LEU A 358 -0.53 8.66 -31.01
CA LEU A 358 0.48 8.73 -32.06
C LEU A 358 -0.07 8.42 -33.47
N GLY A 359 -1.36 8.11 -33.60
CA GLY A 359 -1.97 7.69 -34.87
C GLY A 359 -1.56 6.28 -35.32
N ILE A 360 -1.06 5.44 -34.40
CA ILE A 360 -0.65 4.06 -34.67
C ILE A 360 -1.84 3.12 -34.40
N GLU A 361 -2.45 2.59 -35.46
CA GLU A 361 -3.48 1.55 -35.35
C GLU A 361 -2.85 0.17 -35.06
N GLN A 362 -3.33 -0.48 -33.98
CA GLN A 362 -3.09 -1.89 -33.72
C GLN A 362 -4.10 -2.75 -34.48
N SER A 363 -3.63 -3.79 -35.17
CA SER A 363 -4.51 -4.81 -35.73
C SER A 363 -5.13 -5.62 -34.60
N GLU A 364 -6.45 -5.57 -34.44
CA GLU A 364 -7.19 -6.46 -33.55
C GLU A 364 -6.93 -7.91 -33.96
N ASP A 365 -6.40 -8.74 -33.05
CA ASP A 365 -6.62 -10.17 -33.14
C ASP A 365 -6.83 -10.79 -31.75
N SER A 366 -7.91 -11.57 -31.69
CA SER A 366 -8.53 -12.20 -30.55
C SER A 366 -7.72 -13.35 -29.94
N ASN A 367 -7.28 -13.21 -28.69
CA ASN A 367 -7.29 -14.30 -27.70
C ASN A 367 -6.90 -13.82 -26.29
N SER A 368 -7.79 -13.06 -25.63
CA SER A 368 -7.75 -12.89 -24.18
C SER A 368 -8.38 -14.13 -23.51
N GLY A 369 -7.68 -15.26 -23.57
CA GLY A 369 -8.04 -16.50 -22.91
C GLY A 369 -7.49 -16.56 -21.49
N ASN A 370 -8.30 -16.12 -20.53
CA ASN A 370 -8.32 -16.57 -19.12
C ASN A 370 -6.98 -17.00 -18.48
N SER A 371 -6.16 -16.04 -18.04
CA SER A 371 -5.01 -16.28 -17.15
C SER A 371 -5.32 -15.77 -15.74
N ASN A 372 -5.85 -16.65 -14.90
CA ASN A 372 -5.74 -16.48 -13.45
C ASN A 372 -4.29 -16.73 -13.03
N ALA A 373 -3.47 -15.68 -12.97
CA ALA A 373 -2.26 -15.65 -12.15
C ALA A 373 -1.81 -14.19 -11.95
N GLN A 374 -1.79 -13.76 -10.69
CA GLN A 374 -1.22 -12.50 -10.24
C GLN A 374 0.27 -12.41 -10.64
N SER A 375 0.60 -11.46 -11.52
CA SER A 375 1.93 -10.86 -11.63
C SER A 375 1.75 -9.35 -11.68
N TYR A 376 2.50 -8.65 -10.84
CA TYR A 376 2.66 -7.21 -10.95
C TYR A 376 3.55 -6.93 -12.16
N HIS A 377 3.02 -6.19 -13.14
CA HIS A 377 3.48 -6.08 -14.53
C HIS A 377 3.07 -7.28 -15.40
N ASP A 378 1.96 -7.14 -16.13
CA ASP A 378 1.72 -7.98 -17.31
C ASP A 378 2.91 -7.74 -18.26
N LYS A 379 3.53 -8.83 -18.72
CA LYS A 379 4.44 -8.78 -19.87
C LYS A 379 3.73 -7.99 -20.97
N LEU A 380 4.39 -6.99 -21.54
CA LEU A 380 3.89 -6.33 -22.74
C LEU A 380 3.53 -7.42 -23.75
N ASP A 381 2.25 -7.56 -24.07
CA ASP A 381 1.77 -8.57 -25.03
C ASP A 381 2.60 -8.44 -26.30
N GLU A 382 3.23 -9.53 -26.72
CA GLU A 382 4.14 -9.51 -27.86
C GLU A 382 3.35 -9.14 -29.13
N PRO A 383 3.61 -7.97 -29.74
CA PRO A 383 2.82 -7.51 -30.87
C PRO A 383 3.19 -8.28 -32.14
N ASN A 384 2.31 -8.24 -33.14
CA ASN A 384 2.69 -8.59 -34.51
C ASN A 384 3.56 -7.47 -35.09
N GLY A 385 4.81 -7.78 -35.44
CA GLY A 385 5.73 -6.74 -35.90
C GLY A 385 5.48 -6.30 -37.35
N LYS A 386 5.61 -4.99 -37.59
CA LYS A 386 5.58 -4.37 -38.92
C LYS A 386 6.99 -4.30 -39.53
N ASP A 387 7.09 -3.98 -40.82
CA ASP A 387 8.39 -3.86 -41.49
C ASP A 387 9.06 -2.50 -41.21
N ILE A 388 10.26 -2.53 -40.63
CA ILE A 388 11.09 -1.37 -40.32
C ILE A 388 11.81 -0.80 -41.54
N ALA A 389 11.82 -1.51 -42.67
CA ALA A 389 12.56 -1.11 -43.88
C ALA A 389 12.15 0.27 -44.45
N ASN A 390 10.91 0.72 -44.16
CA ASN A 390 10.41 2.01 -44.62
C ASN A 390 10.68 3.16 -43.63
N ALA A 391 11.20 2.88 -42.44
CA ALA A 391 11.48 3.85 -41.38
C ALA A 391 12.98 4.23 -41.31
N THR A 392 13.59 4.50 -42.47
CA THR A 392 15.02 4.83 -42.54
C THR A 392 15.32 6.23 -42.00
N GLY A 393 16.49 6.40 -41.39
CA GLY A 393 16.92 7.65 -40.80
C GLY A 393 17.72 7.50 -39.51
N ASN A 394 18.07 8.64 -38.94
CA ASN A 394 18.65 8.72 -37.59
C ASN A 394 17.50 9.03 -36.63
N TRP A 395 17.35 8.18 -35.63
CA TRP A 395 16.30 8.23 -34.64
C TRP A 395 16.95 8.32 -33.25
N LYS A 396 16.31 9.02 -32.34
CA LYS A 396 16.77 9.18 -30.95
C LYS A 396 15.71 8.68 -29.99
N ILE A 397 16.12 7.95 -28.96
CA ILE A 397 15.24 7.52 -27.87
C ILE A 397 14.69 8.75 -27.15
N ASP A 398 13.37 8.78 -26.98
CA ASP A 398 12.68 9.70 -26.09
C ASP A 398 12.77 9.15 -24.66
N ASP A 399 13.57 9.80 -23.81
CA ASP A 399 13.88 9.31 -22.46
C ASP A 399 12.72 9.48 -21.48
N GLU A 400 11.79 10.40 -21.74
CA GLU A 400 10.57 10.58 -20.93
C GLU A 400 9.51 9.52 -21.25
N LYS A 401 9.55 8.96 -22.45
CA LYS A 401 8.55 7.99 -22.97
C LYS A 401 9.05 6.56 -23.04
N SER A 402 10.34 6.32 -22.85
CA SER A 402 10.96 5.00 -22.98
C SER A 402 11.42 4.46 -21.64
N LYS A 403 11.06 3.21 -21.35
CA LYS A 403 11.54 2.49 -20.16
C LYS A 403 11.94 1.07 -20.53
N ILE A 404 12.93 0.54 -19.82
CA ILE A 404 13.31 -0.88 -19.92
C ILE A 404 12.98 -1.58 -18.61
N PHE A 405 12.16 -2.62 -18.69
CA PHE A 405 11.82 -3.47 -17.55
C PHE A 405 12.72 -4.70 -17.50
N PHE A 406 13.00 -5.19 -16.30
CA PHE A 406 13.73 -6.43 -16.08
C PHE A 406 13.08 -7.30 -15.00
N GLU A 407 13.30 -8.61 -15.11
CA GLU A 407 12.90 -9.61 -14.12
C GLU A 407 14.06 -10.54 -13.78
N LEU A 408 14.20 -10.86 -12.50
CA LEU A 408 15.25 -11.75 -11.99
C LEU A 408 14.70 -12.65 -10.87
N GLY A 409 15.08 -13.93 -10.89
CA GLY A 409 14.75 -14.89 -9.83
C GLY A 409 13.72 -15.95 -10.22
N PRO A 410 13.43 -16.88 -9.29
CA PRO A 410 12.61 -18.06 -9.56
C PRO A 410 11.13 -17.69 -9.77
N PRO A 411 10.34 -18.55 -10.46
CA PRO A 411 8.92 -18.28 -10.74
C PRO A 411 8.05 -18.03 -9.50
N SER A 412 8.46 -18.53 -8.33
CA SER A 412 7.75 -18.36 -7.06
C SER A 412 7.92 -16.98 -6.41
N GLY A 413 8.74 -16.09 -6.98
CA GLY A 413 9.02 -14.78 -6.41
C GLY A 413 10.04 -13.98 -7.23
N ARG A 414 9.70 -13.65 -8.47
CA ARG A 414 10.56 -12.81 -9.32
C ARG A 414 10.66 -11.41 -8.73
N THR A 415 11.87 -10.86 -8.75
CA THR A 415 12.13 -9.45 -8.52
C THR A 415 12.03 -8.73 -9.84
N SER A 416 11.08 -7.80 -9.93
CA SER A 416 10.91 -6.93 -11.09
C SER A 416 11.52 -5.55 -10.83
N GLY A 417 11.98 -4.90 -11.89
CA GLY A 417 12.43 -3.53 -11.83
C GLY A 417 12.43 -2.84 -13.18
N GLU A 418 12.78 -1.56 -13.18
CA GLU A 418 12.86 -0.72 -14.36
C GLU A 418 14.12 0.14 -14.36
N PHE A 419 14.65 0.41 -15.56
CA PHE A 419 15.54 1.53 -15.83
C PHE A 419 14.66 2.70 -16.27
N LYS A 420 14.57 3.72 -15.41
CA LYS A 420 13.70 4.89 -15.66
C LYS A 420 14.22 5.83 -16.74
N GLN A 421 15.51 5.73 -17.05
CA GLN A 421 16.15 6.56 -18.06
C GLN A 421 16.84 5.66 -19.07
N VAL A 422 16.49 5.85 -20.34
CA VAL A 422 17.04 5.12 -21.48
C VAL A 422 17.53 6.14 -22.48
N ILE A 423 18.83 6.12 -22.78
CA ILE A 423 19.45 7.05 -23.72
C ILE A 423 19.97 6.24 -24.90
N GLY A 424 19.73 6.69 -26.13
CA GLY A 424 20.27 5.98 -27.27
C GLY A 424 19.90 6.57 -28.61
N ASP A 425 20.60 6.09 -29.63
CA ASP A 425 20.46 6.53 -31.01
C ASP A 425 20.41 5.30 -31.94
N PHE A 426 19.51 5.36 -32.92
CA PHE A 426 19.24 4.31 -33.89
C PHE A 426 19.48 4.89 -35.29
N LYS A 427 20.40 4.31 -36.04
CA LYS A 427 20.59 4.63 -37.46
C LYS A 427 20.07 3.47 -38.28
N ILE A 428 18.89 3.63 -38.85
CA ILE A 428 18.22 2.60 -39.66
C ILE A 428 18.47 2.89 -41.14
N THR A 429 18.94 1.90 -41.87
CA THR A 429 19.23 2.03 -43.30
C THR A 429 18.51 0.96 -44.13
N GLU A 430 18.35 1.19 -45.43
CA GLU A 430 17.71 0.23 -46.35
C GLU A 430 18.40 -1.14 -46.35
N ASN A 431 19.73 -1.14 -46.23
CA ASN A 431 20.49 -2.36 -45.99
C ASN A 431 20.65 -2.57 -44.49
N LEU A 432 19.82 -3.44 -43.91
CA LEU A 432 19.80 -3.72 -42.47
C LEU A 432 21.18 -4.03 -41.87
N SER A 433 22.12 -4.59 -42.64
CA SER A 433 23.49 -4.86 -42.18
C SER A 433 24.29 -3.59 -41.81
N ASN A 434 23.88 -2.42 -42.31
CA ASN A 434 24.48 -1.12 -42.01
C ASN A 434 23.70 -0.34 -40.93
N THR A 435 22.66 -0.95 -40.35
CA THR A 435 21.91 -0.37 -39.23
C THR A 435 22.74 -0.44 -37.96
N SER A 436 22.76 0.63 -37.17
CA SER A 436 23.47 0.68 -35.89
C SER A 436 22.59 1.21 -34.77
N ILE A 437 22.64 0.57 -33.62
CA ILE A 437 21.90 0.90 -32.41
C ILE A 437 22.89 1.03 -31.26
N ASN A 438 22.85 2.16 -30.57
CA ASN A 438 23.62 2.39 -29.36
C ASN A 438 22.66 2.79 -28.23
N VAL A 439 22.73 2.09 -27.11
CA VAL A 439 21.90 2.35 -25.92
C VAL A 439 22.78 2.43 -24.68
N VAL A 440 22.47 3.40 -23.82
CA VAL A 440 23.10 3.64 -22.52
C VAL A 440 22.02 3.66 -21.45
N LEU A 441 22.25 2.88 -20.39
CA LEU A 441 21.37 2.79 -19.22
C LEU A 441 22.13 3.27 -17.98
N PRO A 442 21.82 4.45 -17.45
CA PRO A 442 22.41 4.92 -16.19
C PRO A 442 21.98 4.03 -15.01
N VAL A 443 22.93 3.58 -14.20
CA VAL A 443 22.68 2.72 -13.04
C VAL A 443 21.84 3.46 -11.98
N LYS A 444 22.17 4.73 -11.74
CA LYS A 444 21.55 5.58 -10.70
C LYS A 444 20.03 5.69 -10.76
N ASN A 445 19.43 5.41 -11.93
CA ASN A 445 17.99 5.51 -12.17
C ASN A 445 17.29 4.14 -12.27
N ILE A 446 17.94 3.08 -11.78
CA ILE A 446 17.30 1.78 -11.59
C ILE A 446 16.30 1.83 -10.43
N SER A 447 15.23 1.06 -10.54
CA SER A 447 14.22 0.91 -9.50
C SER A 447 13.71 -0.52 -9.47
N THR A 448 13.83 -1.19 -8.34
CA THR A 448 13.15 -2.46 -8.03
C THR A 448 11.88 -2.24 -7.22
N TYR A 449 11.44 -0.99 -7.15
CA TYR A 449 10.30 -0.55 -6.34
C TYR A 449 10.49 -0.77 -4.84
N ASN A 450 11.75 -0.98 -4.42
CA ASN A 450 12.18 -1.11 -3.04
C ASN A 450 13.44 -0.27 -2.84
N SER A 451 13.29 0.89 -2.19
CA SER A 451 14.38 1.87 -2.04
C SER A 451 15.60 1.33 -1.30
N MET A 452 15.43 0.45 -0.31
CA MET A 452 16.55 -0.17 0.39
C MET A 452 17.34 -1.10 -0.53
N ARG A 453 16.62 -1.87 -1.38
CA ARG A 453 17.28 -2.73 -2.37
C ARG A 453 17.98 -1.89 -3.43
N ASP A 454 17.34 -0.82 -3.89
CA ASP A 454 17.89 0.09 -4.90
C ASP A 454 19.18 0.77 -4.40
N GLU A 455 19.21 1.14 -3.13
CA GLU A 455 20.42 1.61 -2.45
C GLU A 455 21.51 0.53 -2.43
N SER A 456 21.19 -0.69 -1.98
CA SER A 456 22.16 -1.80 -1.96
C SER A 456 22.66 -2.20 -3.35
N LEU A 457 21.87 -2.00 -4.42
CA LEU A 457 22.29 -2.32 -5.78
C LEU A 457 23.43 -1.41 -6.27
N MET A 458 23.62 -0.24 -5.66
CA MET A 458 24.71 0.68 -5.99
C MET A 458 26.07 0.22 -5.48
N ASP A 459 26.08 -0.64 -4.46
CA ASP A 459 27.30 -1.08 -3.76
C ASP A 459 28.22 -1.94 -4.66
N GLU A 460 29.46 -2.11 -4.19
CA GLU A 460 30.52 -2.85 -4.91
C GLU A 460 30.15 -4.31 -5.25
N GLU A 461 29.24 -4.92 -4.50
CA GLU A 461 28.78 -6.31 -4.71
C GLU A 461 27.90 -6.46 -5.95
N TYR A 462 27.26 -5.38 -6.41
CA TYR A 462 26.29 -5.39 -7.51
C TYR A 462 26.74 -4.52 -8.67
N PHE A 463 26.19 -3.30 -8.84
CA PHE A 463 26.53 -2.45 -9.98
C PHE A 463 27.79 -1.61 -9.75
N HIS A 464 28.22 -1.42 -8.50
CA HIS A 464 29.38 -0.60 -8.16
C HIS A 464 29.34 0.75 -8.90
N GLU A 465 28.25 1.49 -8.68
CA GLU A 465 27.85 2.64 -9.50
C GLU A 465 28.94 3.72 -9.57
N GLU A 466 29.67 3.95 -8.47
CA GLU A 466 30.77 4.92 -8.42
C GLU A 466 31.86 4.65 -9.47
N LYS A 467 32.08 3.38 -9.83
CA LYS A 467 33.10 2.96 -10.79
C LYS A 467 32.51 2.65 -12.17
N TYR A 468 31.29 2.13 -12.22
CA TYR A 468 30.60 1.73 -13.44
C TYR A 468 29.19 2.36 -13.47
N PRO A 469 29.09 3.66 -13.78
CA PRO A 469 27.82 4.40 -13.66
C PRO A 469 26.78 4.06 -14.74
N GLU A 470 27.16 3.32 -15.78
CA GLU A 470 26.34 3.07 -16.96
C GLU A 470 26.53 1.65 -17.52
N LEU A 471 25.45 1.08 -18.03
CA LEU A 471 25.45 -0.11 -18.89
C LEU A 471 25.32 0.33 -20.34
N LYS A 472 25.95 -0.41 -21.27
CA LYS A 472 25.95 -0.05 -22.70
C LYS A 472 25.58 -1.22 -23.57
N PHE A 473 24.83 -0.97 -24.63
CA PHE A 473 24.58 -1.92 -25.71
C PHE A 473 24.98 -1.29 -27.05
N GLU A 474 25.81 -1.99 -27.81
CA GLU A 474 26.26 -1.57 -29.15
C GLU A 474 25.98 -2.70 -30.15
N SER A 475 25.11 -2.46 -31.12
CA SER A 475 24.75 -3.48 -32.12
C SER A 475 25.90 -3.78 -33.09
N LYS A 476 26.04 -5.05 -33.47
CA LYS A 476 26.95 -5.51 -34.52
C LYS A 476 26.23 -5.97 -35.77
N ASN A 477 25.07 -6.57 -35.60
CA ASN A 477 24.33 -7.18 -36.69
C ASN A 477 22.83 -7.00 -36.47
N PHE A 478 22.10 -6.75 -37.54
CA PHE A 478 20.66 -6.52 -37.51
C PHE A 478 20.03 -7.33 -38.64
N THR A 479 19.25 -8.35 -38.28
CA THR A 479 18.70 -9.32 -39.22
C THR A 479 17.19 -9.43 -39.08
N LYS A 480 16.48 -9.58 -40.20
CA LYS A 480 15.03 -9.80 -40.20
C LYS A 480 14.74 -11.28 -39.95
N SER A 481 13.85 -11.57 -39.02
CA SER A 481 13.41 -12.92 -38.67
C SER A 481 11.88 -12.94 -38.51
N GLY A 482 11.18 -13.29 -39.60
CA GLY A 482 9.72 -13.29 -39.62
C GLY A 482 9.16 -11.87 -39.49
N ASP A 483 8.32 -11.66 -38.48
CA ASP A 483 7.76 -10.35 -38.08
C ASP A 483 8.65 -9.59 -37.08
N ALA A 484 9.81 -10.16 -36.70
CA ALA A 484 10.75 -9.57 -35.77
C ALA A 484 12.11 -9.26 -36.42
N TYR A 485 12.95 -8.59 -35.66
CA TYR A 485 14.35 -8.33 -35.97
C TYR A 485 15.23 -8.84 -34.84
N LEU A 486 16.25 -9.62 -35.19
CA LEU A 486 17.26 -10.08 -34.24
C LEU A 486 18.47 -9.14 -34.35
N VAL A 487 18.79 -8.51 -33.22
CA VAL A 487 19.90 -7.58 -33.09
C VAL A 487 20.95 -8.21 -32.20
N GLU A 488 22.05 -8.63 -32.81
CA GLU A 488 23.22 -9.11 -32.07
C GLU A 488 24.10 -7.91 -31.74
N GLY A 489 24.52 -7.77 -30.48
CA GLY A 489 25.36 -6.66 -30.04
C GLY A 489 26.20 -6.99 -28.83
N ASP A 490 27.17 -6.14 -28.53
CA ASP A 490 27.93 -6.23 -27.29
C ASP A 490 27.20 -5.47 -26.19
N PHE A 491 26.88 -6.17 -25.11
CA PHE A 491 26.39 -5.58 -23.87
C PHE A 491 27.54 -5.45 -22.89
N THR A 492 27.69 -4.28 -22.29
CA THR A 492 28.74 -3.97 -21.31
C THR A 492 28.13 -3.71 -19.94
N LEU A 493 28.55 -4.50 -18.96
CA LEU A 493 28.16 -4.40 -17.55
C LEU A 493 29.39 -4.66 -16.68
N LEU A 494 29.59 -3.84 -15.64
CA LEU A 494 30.77 -3.91 -14.75
C LEU A 494 32.12 -3.85 -15.50
N GLY A 495 32.14 -3.15 -16.64
CA GLY A 495 33.32 -3.04 -17.51
C GLY A 495 33.64 -4.30 -18.31
N ILE A 496 32.80 -5.33 -18.26
CA ILE A 496 32.91 -6.56 -19.04
C ILE A 496 31.92 -6.48 -20.20
N SER A 497 32.40 -6.69 -21.43
CA SER A 497 31.56 -6.71 -22.65
C SER A 497 31.36 -8.15 -23.13
N LYS A 498 30.10 -8.54 -23.39
CA LYS A 498 29.73 -9.87 -23.92
C LYS A 498 28.66 -9.73 -25.00
N PRO A 499 28.62 -10.66 -25.97
CA PRO A 499 27.57 -10.68 -26.98
C PRO A 499 26.21 -11.04 -26.36
N VAL A 500 25.17 -10.30 -26.71
CA VAL A 500 23.77 -10.53 -26.33
C VAL A 500 22.90 -10.33 -27.57
N GLU A 501 21.82 -11.13 -27.67
CA GLU A 501 20.80 -11.00 -28.71
C GLU A 501 19.58 -10.24 -28.16
N VAL A 502 19.10 -9.28 -28.92
CA VAL A 502 17.89 -8.51 -28.63
C VAL A 502 16.88 -8.76 -29.74
N THR A 503 15.69 -9.22 -29.39
CA THR A 503 14.57 -9.30 -30.33
C THR A 503 13.81 -7.98 -30.33
N LEU A 504 13.62 -7.38 -31.50
CA LEU A 504 12.84 -6.16 -31.69
C LEU A 504 11.66 -6.40 -32.64
N LYS A 505 10.54 -5.74 -32.39
CA LYS A 505 9.40 -5.67 -33.30
C LYS A 505 8.96 -4.22 -33.47
N LEU A 506 8.72 -3.82 -34.71
CA LEU A 506 8.11 -2.52 -34.98
C LEU A 506 6.62 -2.59 -34.66
N VAL A 507 6.19 -1.79 -33.68
CA VAL A 507 4.77 -1.64 -33.33
C VAL A 507 4.10 -0.71 -34.36
N GLY A 508 4.74 0.41 -34.67
CA GLY A 508 4.29 1.34 -35.70
C GLY A 508 5.12 2.60 -35.80
N THR A 509 4.75 3.43 -36.77
CA THR A 509 5.28 4.78 -36.99
C THR A 509 4.12 5.76 -37.02
N GLY A 510 4.38 6.99 -36.59
CA GLY A 510 3.38 8.05 -36.47
C GLY A 510 4.03 9.43 -36.50
N GLU A 511 3.27 10.46 -36.15
CA GLU A 511 3.76 11.83 -36.07
C GLU A 511 3.20 12.48 -34.80
N GLN A 512 4.06 13.19 -34.06
CA GLN A 512 3.66 13.98 -32.91
C GLN A 512 4.43 15.30 -32.90
N ASP A 513 3.70 16.42 -32.75
CA ASP A 513 4.28 17.77 -32.68
C ASP A 513 5.21 18.11 -33.87
N GLY A 514 4.90 17.59 -35.07
CA GLY A 514 5.70 17.79 -36.29
C GLY A 514 6.97 16.95 -36.39
N LYS A 515 7.16 15.97 -35.49
CA LYS A 515 8.26 15.00 -35.52
C LYS A 515 7.76 13.62 -35.90
N GLU A 516 8.52 12.90 -36.72
CA GLU A 516 8.24 11.48 -36.98
C GLU A 516 8.53 10.68 -35.70
N ILE A 517 7.62 9.77 -35.37
CA ILE A 517 7.69 8.88 -34.21
C ILE A 517 7.74 7.43 -34.67
N MET A 518 8.54 6.61 -33.99
CA MET A 518 8.57 5.17 -34.18
C MET A 518 8.52 4.47 -32.82
N VAL A 519 7.70 3.44 -32.71
CA VAL A 519 7.56 2.65 -31.47
C VAL A 519 8.04 1.23 -31.71
N LEU A 520 9.00 0.79 -30.90
CA LEU A 520 9.55 -0.57 -30.94
C LEU A 520 9.24 -1.30 -29.66
N TRP A 521 8.79 -2.54 -29.78
CA TRP A 521 8.75 -3.51 -28.69
C TRP A 521 10.02 -4.34 -28.72
N GLY A 522 10.52 -4.78 -27.57
CA GLY A 522 11.65 -5.69 -27.53
C GLY A 522 11.75 -6.56 -26.28
N LYS A 523 12.54 -7.63 -26.42
CA LYS A 523 12.93 -8.54 -25.35
C LYS A 523 14.37 -9.00 -25.49
N SER A 524 15.00 -9.32 -24.37
CA SER A 524 16.33 -9.92 -24.33
C SER A 524 16.51 -10.68 -23.02
N SER A 525 17.58 -11.47 -22.92
CA SER A 525 17.94 -12.18 -21.69
C SER A 525 19.45 -12.31 -21.61
N LEU A 526 20.01 -12.20 -20.40
CA LEU A 526 21.44 -12.39 -20.16
C LEU A 526 21.69 -13.05 -18.80
N ASN A 527 22.87 -13.65 -18.65
CA ASN A 527 23.34 -14.17 -17.37
C ASN A 527 24.24 -13.14 -16.67
N ARG A 528 23.81 -12.62 -15.51
CA ARG A 528 24.56 -11.59 -14.76
C ARG A 528 25.91 -12.08 -14.24
N THR A 529 26.07 -13.39 -14.07
CA THR A 529 27.33 -13.99 -13.58
C THR A 529 28.45 -13.92 -14.62
N ASP A 530 28.12 -13.82 -15.91
CA ASP A 530 29.09 -13.65 -16.99
C ASP A 530 29.82 -12.29 -16.93
N TYR A 531 29.28 -11.36 -16.14
CA TYR A 531 29.78 -10.00 -15.91
C TYR A 531 30.37 -9.81 -14.52
N GLY A 532 30.58 -10.89 -13.75
CA GLY A 532 31.27 -10.84 -12.46
C GLY A 532 30.37 -10.69 -11.23
N MET A 533 29.04 -10.64 -11.39
CA MET A 533 28.13 -10.70 -10.23
C MET A 533 28.08 -12.11 -9.62
N PRO A 534 27.98 -12.25 -8.28
CA PRO A 534 28.00 -13.56 -7.63
C PRO A 534 26.75 -14.38 -7.95
N SER A 535 26.92 -15.66 -8.31
CA SER A 535 25.80 -16.60 -8.51
C SER A 535 25.06 -16.86 -7.19
N SER A 536 23.74 -17.01 -7.25
CA SER A 536 22.92 -17.27 -6.07
C SER A 536 21.64 -18.02 -6.43
N ALA A 537 21.41 -19.17 -5.79
CA ALA A 537 20.18 -19.94 -5.96
C ALA A 537 18.91 -19.19 -5.49
N LYS A 538 19.06 -18.18 -4.62
CA LYS A 538 17.94 -17.36 -4.14
C LYS A 538 17.61 -16.21 -5.10
N ILE A 539 18.62 -15.63 -5.74
CA ILE A 539 18.48 -14.46 -6.62
C ILE A 539 18.25 -14.90 -8.08
N GLY A 540 18.79 -16.05 -8.48
CA GLY A 540 18.89 -16.45 -9.87
C GLY A 540 20.05 -15.77 -10.59
N ASP A 541 20.38 -16.28 -11.77
CA ASP A 541 21.53 -15.83 -12.57
C ASP A 541 21.10 -15.17 -13.88
N VAL A 542 19.92 -15.54 -14.41
CA VAL A 542 19.38 -15.01 -15.66
C VAL A 542 18.46 -13.83 -15.39
N VAL A 543 18.73 -12.71 -16.07
CA VAL A 543 17.91 -11.50 -16.08
C VAL A 543 17.20 -11.43 -17.42
N ASP A 544 15.87 -11.37 -17.38
CA ASP A 544 15.04 -11.16 -18.58
C ASP A 544 14.68 -9.69 -18.70
N PHE A 545 14.70 -9.16 -19.92
CA PHE A 545 14.35 -7.78 -20.24
C PHE A 545 13.14 -7.74 -21.18
N HIS A 546 12.27 -6.76 -20.93
CA HIS A 546 11.10 -6.44 -21.77
C HIS A 546 10.92 -4.93 -21.85
N PHE A 547 10.63 -4.41 -23.03
CA PHE A 547 10.53 -2.96 -23.21
C PHE A 547 9.68 -2.55 -24.40
N GLU A 548 9.15 -1.33 -24.32
CA GLU A 548 8.62 -0.58 -25.43
C GLU A 548 9.33 0.78 -25.43
N ILE A 549 9.91 1.17 -26.57
CA ILE A 549 10.71 2.38 -26.69
C ILE A 549 10.13 3.28 -27.78
N GLN A 550 10.04 4.56 -27.48
CA GLN A 550 9.65 5.60 -28.42
C GLN A 550 10.91 6.25 -28.99
N LEU A 551 10.94 6.36 -30.31
CA LEU A 551 12.00 6.96 -31.08
C LEU A 551 11.45 8.19 -31.80
N THR A 552 12.22 9.27 -31.81
CA THR A 552 11.91 10.54 -32.47
C THR A 552 12.96 10.87 -33.52
N LYS A 553 12.57 11.49 -34.62
CA LYS A 553 13.45 11.90 -35.72
C LYS A 553 13.52 13.41 -35.90
#